data_AF-A0A382MI76-F1
#
_entry.id   AF-A0A382MI76-F1
#
_cell.length_a   1.000
_cell.length_b   1.000
_cell.length_c   1.000
_cell.angle_alpha   90.00
_cell.angle_beta   90.00
_cell.angle_gamma   90.00
#
_symmetry.space_group_name_H-M   'P 1'
#
loop_
_entity.id
_entity.type
_entity.pdbx_description
1 polymer ?
#
loop_
_entity_poly.entity_id
_entity_poly.type
_entity_poly.pdbx_seq_one_letter_code
_entity_poly.pdbx_strand_id
1 'polypeptide(L)'
;MTFIAQLSQHSRNITLNKFDGTSFPRFNPNHTGSDIVKVCFLDLETTGLDKIDDKIIELALKLVAIDRNNGELLGVIAEYQSFHDPNELIDEKITLINGINNEMVQGFSVDWGEVNNLIGAADIILAHNATFDRAFMDRSLNISKEKVWSCSISDIDWLKRGFTSNKQELLCFWHGFYYESHRAMFDVDALIGLLTHEYYDDNKPMIELLDNASKPYYKLLAIDSPYDTKDKLKANDYNWDPERRSWWKRLRLEEIETEQDWLTENVYSGHFTGIVEEIPLMEKYK
;
A
#
# COMPACT_ATOMS: atom_id res chain seq x y z
N MET A 1 20.10 -2.01 10.04
CA MET A 1 19.80 -2.25 11.48
C MET A 1 18.45 -1.61 11.76
N THR A 2 17.54 -2.32 12.44
CA THR A 2 16.20 -1.80 12.81
C THR A 2 16.32 -0.71 13.90
N PHE A 3 15.42 0.27 13.91
CA PHE A 3 15.41 1.36 14.91
C PHE A 3 15.37 0.84 16.35
N ILE A 4 14.51 -0.15 16.65
CA ILE A 4 14.48 -0.82 17.96
C ILE A 4 15.87 -1.29 18.44
N ALA A 5 16.73 -1.77 17.54
CA ALA A 5 18.05 -2.29 17.94
C ALA A 5 18.93 -1.15 18.46
N GLN A 6 18.74 0.07 17.95
CA GLN A 6 19.41 1.27 18.44
C GLN A 6 18.85 1.71 19.79
N LEU A 7 17.52 1.66 19.98
CA LEU A 7 16.89 1.97 21.26
C LEU A 7 17.33 1.04 22.41
N SER A 8 17.61 -0.25 22.09
CA SER A 8 18.02 -1.25 23.08
C SER A 8 19.49 -1.15 23.55
N GLN A 9 20.30 -0.24 23.01
CA GLN A 9 21.75 -0.19 23.31
C GLN A 9 22.08 0.07 24.80
N HIS A 10 21.12 0.58 25.58
CA HIS A 10 21.31 0.93 26.98
C HIS A 10 20.50 0.08 27.98
N SER A 11 19.61 -0.78 27.49
CA SER A 11 18.62 -1.49 28.32
C SER A 11 18.25 -2.83 27.68
N ARG A 12 18.09 -3.90 28.51
CA ARG A 12 17.58 -5.20 28.03
C ARG A 12 16.09 -5.17 27.67
N ASN A 13 15.42 -4.04 27.89
CA ASN A 13 14.00 -3.83 27.64
C ASN A 13 13.82 -2.75 26.55
N ILE A 14 12.71 -2.86 25.83
CA ILE A 14 12.23 -1.85 24.87
C ILE A 14 10.88 -1.34 25.38
N THR A 15 10.66 -0.04 25.32
CA THR A 15 9.35 0.57 25.60
C THR A 15 8.69 0.90 24.28
N LEU A 16 7.44 0.46 24.09
CA LEU A 16 6.60 0.84 22.96
C LEU A 16 5.55 1.85 23.44
N ASN A 17 5.41 2.95 22.72
CA ASN A 17 4.39 3.96 23.03
C ASN A 17 3.09 3.62 22.29
N LYS A 18 1.93 3.78 22.94
CA LYS A 18 0.65 3.69 22.24
C LYS A 18 0.52 4.90 21.32
N PHE A 19 0.20 4.66 20.05
CA PHE A 19 -0.05 5.68 19.05
C PHE A 19 -1.52 5.66 18.63
N ASP A 20 -2.13 6.84 18.54
CA ASP A 20 -3.56 7.01 18.25
C ASP A 20 -3.84 8.13 17.23
N GLY A 21 -2.80 8.65 16.56
CA GLY A 21 -2.92 9.70 15.53
C GLY A 21 -3.30 11.09 16.05
N THR A 22 -3.58 11.26 17.35
CA THR A 22 -4.08 12.52 17.90
C THR A 22 -3.05 13.66 17.89
N SER A 23 -1.77 13.32 17.74
CA SER A 23 -0.66 14.28 17.68
C SER A 23 -0.44 14.92 16.32
N PHE A 24 -1.15 14.49 15.26
CA PHE A 24 -0.92 15.03 13.93
C PHE A 24 -1.30 16.52 13.84
N PRO A 25 -0.44 17.36 13.23
CA PRO A 25 -0.76 18.76 13.02
C PRO A 25 -1.92 18.89 12.02
N ARG A 26 -2.73 19.94 12.15
CA ARG A 26 -3.68 20.32 11.10
C ARG A 26 -2.96 21.14 10.04
N PHE A 27 -3.24 20.88 8.77
CA PHE A 27 -2.59 21.58 7.68
C PHE A 27 -2.99 23.07 7.67
N ASN A 28 -2.00 23.95 7.56
CA ASN A 28 -2.24 25.39 7.40
C ASN A 28 -2.44 25.72 5.91
N PRO A 29 -3.62 26.19 5.47
CA PRO A 29 -3.85 26.54 4.06
C PRO A 29 -2.94 27.65 3.52
N ASN A 30 -2.35 28.45 4.41
CA ASN A 30 -1.39 29.49 4.07
C ASN A 30 0.07 29.01 4.12
N HIS A 31 0.32 27.69 4.17
CA HIS A 31 1.66 27.14 4.13
C HIS A 31 2.37 27.56 2.84
N THR A 32 3.58 28.11 2.97
CA THR A 32 4.41 28.55 1.84
C THR A 32 5.80 27.94 1.95
N GLY A 33 6.43 27.66 0.82
CA GLY A 33 7.84 27.27 0.78
C GLY A 33 8.13 25.77 0.71
N SER A 34 7.10 24.91 0.72
CA SER A 34 7.22 23.47 0.44
C SER A 34 6.59 23.12 -0.91
N ASP A 35 7.13 22.09 -1.57
CA ASP A 35 6.45 21.41 -2.67
C ASP A 35 5.48 20.38 -2.08
N ILE A 36 4.18 20.65 -2.17
CA ILE A 36 3.16 19.87 -1.46
C ILE A 36 2.60 18.77 -2.36
N VAL A 37 2.51 17.55 -1.82
CA VAL A 37 1.71 16.47 -2.38
C VAL A 37 0.58 16.15 -1.40
N LYS A 38 -0.65 16.07 -1.91
CA LYS A 38 -1.82 15.64 -1.14
C LYS A 38 -1.97 14.13 -1.25
N VAL A 39 -1.83 13.43 -0.13
CA VAL A 39 -1.88 11.98 -0.06
C VAL A 39 -3.12 11.58 0.72
N CYS A 40 -3.98 10.76 0.10
CA CYS A 40 -5.10 10.15 0.79
C CYS A 40 -4.69 8.77 1.30
N PHE A 41 -4.45 8.66 2.60
CA PHE A 41 -4.29 7.38 3.25
C PHE A 41 -5.66 6.72 3.39
N LEU A 42 -5.76 5.45 3.05
CA LEU A 42 -7.00 4.69 3.01
C LEU A 42 -6.78 3.29 3.57
N ASP A 43 -7.76 2.81 4.33
CA ASP A 43 -7.84 1.43 4.81
C ASP A 43 -9.31 0.99 4.87
N LEU A 44 -9.53 -0.32 4.70
CA LEU A 44 -10.84 -0.96 4.70
C LEU A 44 -10.85 -2.18 5.61
N GLU A 45 -11.92 -2.31 6.40
CA GLU A 45 -12.32 -3.60 6.96
C GLU A 45 -13.45 -4.18 6.10
N THR A 46 -13.42 -5.50 5.91
CA THR A 46 -14.35 -6.19 4.98
C THR A 46 -14.87 -7.49 5.57
N THR A 47 -15.91 -8.07 4.95
CA THR A 47 -16.47 -9.38 5.35
C THR A 47 -15.58 -10.58 5.02
N GLY A 48 -14.40 -10.37 4.39
CA GLY A 48 -13.45 -11.43 4.07
C GLY A 48 -12.29 -10.98 3.18
N LEU A 49 -11.67 -11.89 2.44
CA LEU A 49 -10.51 -11.59 1.57
C LEU A 49 -10.82 -11.67 0.07
N ASP A 50 -12.03 -12.08 -0.29
CA ASP A 50 -12.49 -12.16 -1.67
C ASP A 50 -12.83 -10.76 -2.20
N LYS A 51 -11.97 -10.27 -3.09
CA LYS A 51 -12.07 -8.94 -3.69
C LYS A 51 -13.30 -8.76 -4.58
N ILE A 52 -13.94 -9.85 -5.00
CA ILE A 52 -15.11 -9.86 -5.88
C ILE A 52 -16.39 -9.90 -5.05
N ASP A 53 -16.46 -10.84 -4.11
CA ASP A 53 -17.72 -11.18 -3.44
C ASP A 53 -17.88 -10.49 -2.08
N ASP A 54 -16.80 -10.28 -1.31
CA ASP A 54 -16.90 -9.70 0.03
C ASP A 54 -17.26 -8.20 -0.02
N LYS A 55 -17.68 -7.67 1.13
CA LYS A 55 -18.25 -6.32 1.30
C LYS A 55 -17.42 -5.50 2.28
N ILE A 56 -17.40 -4.18 2.06
CA ILE A 56 -16.83 -3.22 3.01
C ILE A 56 -17.73 -3.16 4.25
N ILE A 57 -17.13 -3.15 5.44
CA ILE A 57 -17.82 -2.97 6.73
C ILE A 57 -17.30 -1.79 7.55
N GLU A 58 -16.07 -1.34 7.30
CA GLU A 58 -15.53 -0.06 7.79
C GLU A 58 -14.64 0.54 6.69
N LEU A 59 -14.67 1.86 6.57
CA LEU A 59 -13.81 2.60 5.64
C LEU A 59 -13.27 3.83 6.36
N ALA A 60 -11.97 4.05 6.24
CA ALA A 60 -11.28 5.23 6.74
C ALA A 60 -10.45 5.89 5.63
N LEU A 61 -10.49 7.22 5.60
CA LEU A 61 -9.68 8.07 4.74
C LEU A 61 -9.09 9.19 5.56
N LYS A 62 -7.81 9.49 5.35
CA LYS A 62 -7.16 10.70 5.86
C LYS A 62 -6.35 11.36 4.77
N LEU A 63 -6.81 12.55 4.37
CA LEU A 63 -6.13 13.39 3.40
C LEU A 63 -5.12 14.27 4.14
N VAL A 64 -3.84 14.12 3.78
CA VAL A 64 -2.74 14.85 4.40
C VAL A 64 -1.91 15.59 3.36
N ALA A 65 -1.25 16.66 3.78
CA ALA A 65 -0.22 17.35 3.01
C ALA A 65 1.16 16.83 3.41
N ILE A 66 1.95 16.39 2.42
CA ILE A 66 3.33 15.94 2.58
C ILE A 66 4.24 16.89 1.81
N ASP A 67 5.40 17.25 2.37
CA ASP A 67 6.45 17.91 1.61
C ASP A 67 7.18 16.87 0.74
N ARG A 68 7.11 17.04 -0.58
CA ARG A 68 7.68 16.11 -1.57
C ARG A 68 9.17 15.89 -1.37
N ASN A 69 9.90 16.90 -0.89
CA ASN A 69 11.36 16.87 -0.90
C ASN A 69 11.96 16.07 0.26
N ASN A 70 11.29 16.04 1.41
CA ASN A 70 11.78 15.38 2.62
C ASN A 70 10.79 14.36 3.21
N GLY A 71 9.57 14.28 2.69
CA GLY A 71 8.53 13.36 3.15
C GLY A 71 7.89 13.77 4.48
N GLU A 72 8.09 15.01 4.94
CA GLU A 72 7.53 15.50 6.20
C GLU A 72 6.01 15.65 6.13
N LEU A 73 5.35 15.33 7.24
CA LEU A 73 3.92 15.59 7.42
C LEU A 73 3.71 17.07 7.71
N LEU A 74 3.16 17.81 6.75
CA LEU A 74 2.78 19.22 6.93
C LEU A 74 1.44 19.37 7.65
N GLY A 75 0.60 18.34 7.59
CA GLY A 75 -0.59 18.19 8.43
C GLY A 75 -1.77 17.55 7.74
N VAL A 76 -2.78 17.23 8.55
CA VAL A 76 -4.06 16.66 8.13
C VAL A 76 -4.93 17.76 7.55
N ILE A 77 -5.41 17.54 6.31
CA ILE A 77 -6.34 18.43 5.60
C ILE A 77 -7.77 18.06 5.97
N ALA A 78 -8.11 16.78 5.87
CA ALA A 78 -9.46 16.27 6.13
C ALA A 78 -9.40 14.77 6.45
N GLU A 79 -10.41 14.26 7.13
CA GLU A 79 -10.54 12.85 7.48
C GLU A 79 -12.01 12.42 7.41
N TYR A 80 -12.24 11.16 7.07
CA TYR A 80 -13.55 10.54 7.04
C TYR A 80 -13.44 9.10 7.56
N GLN A 81 -14.38 8.67 8.39
CA GLN A 81 -14.53 7.28 8.79
C GLN A 81 -16.01 6.95 8.92
N SER A 82 -16.38 5.74 8.53
CA SER A 82 -17.72 5.21 8.77
C SER A 82 -17.72 3.68 8.77
N PHE A 83 -18.61 3.10 9.57
CA PHE A 83 -19.09 1.75 9.32
C PHE A 83 -19.97 1.70 8.06
N HIS A 84 -20.12 0.50 7.50
CA HIS A 84 -21.01 0.20 6.40
C HIS A 84 -21.76 -1.09 6.68
N ASP A 85 -23.09 -1.05 6.63
CA ASP A 85 -23.90 -2.26 6.72
C ASP A 85 -23.72 -3.10 5.44
N PRO A 86 -23.13 -4.31 5.50
CA PRO A 86 -22.92 -5.13 4.32
C PRO A 86 -24.22 -5.79 3.83
N ASN A 87 -25.33 -5.63 4.57
CA ASN A 87 -26.63 -6.29 4.35
C ASN A 87 -26.54 -7.83 4.38
N GLU A 88 -25.57 -8.36 5.11
CA GLU A 88 -25.35 -9.78 5.37
C GLU A 88 -24.74 -9.97 6.76
N LEU A 89 -24.75 -11.21 7.26
CA LEU A 89 -24.13 -11.52 8.55
C LEU A 89 -22.61 -11.54 8.41
N ILE A 90 -21.94 -10.77 9.26
CA ILE A 90 -20.48 -10.85 9.45
C ILE A 90 -20.16 -12.16 10.18
N ASP A 91 -19.29 -12.99 9.59
CA ASP A 91 -18.80 -14.23 10.22
C ASP A 91 -18.04 -13.89 11.51
N GLU A 92 -18.26 -14.67 12.57
CA GLU A 92 -17.60 -14.51 13.87
C GLU A 92 -16.06 -14.47 13.74
N LYS A 93 -15.48 -15.18 12.77
CA LYS A 93 -14.04 -15.13 12.48
C LYS A 93 -13.56 -13.75 12.04
N ILE A 94 -14.38 -13.02 11.29
CA ILE A 94 -14.06 -11.65 10.86
C ILE A 94 -14.16 -10.71 12.05
N THR A 95 -15.24 -10.83 12.85
CA THR A 95 -15.38 -10.09 14.10
C THR A 95 -14.23 -10.36 15.08
N LEU A 96 -13.66 -11.56 15.11
CA LEU A 96 -12.48 -11.88 15.93
C LEU A 96 -11.20 -11.17 15.44
N ILE A 97 -11.12 -10.82 14.15
CA ILE A 97 -9.97 -10.13 13.56
C ILE A 97 -10.07 -8.63 13.82
N ASN A 98 -11.19 -8.00 13.45
CA ASN A 98 -11.33 -6.53 13.47
C ASN A 98 -12.22 -5.98 14.58
N GLY A 99 -12.83 -6.85 15.38
CA GLY A 99 -13.72 -6.44 16.46
C GLY A 99 -15.06 -5.86 16.00
N ILE A 100 -15.37 -5.88 14.70
CA ILE A 100 -16.60 -5.34 14.13
C ILE A 100 -17.68 -6.42 14.11
N ASN A 101 -18.79 -6.17 14.80
CA ASN A 101 -19.94 -7.07 14.84
C ASN A 101 -21.13 -6.52 14.05
N ASN A 102 -22.16 -7.36 13.90
CA ASN A 102 -23.37 -7.02 13.13
C ASN A 102 -24.11 -5.81 13.72
N GLU A 103 -24.09 -5.63 15.05
CA GLU A 103 -24.74 -4.50 15.71
C GLU A 103 -24.03 -3.17 15.44
N MET A 104 -22.70 -3.17 15.29
CA MET A 104 -21.91 -1.97 15.01
C MET A 104 -22.15 -1.41 13.62
N VAL A 105 -22.38 -2.28 12.64
CA VAL A 105 -22.59 -1.86 11.24
C VAL A 105 -24.05 -1.58 10.90
N GLN A 106 -24.99 -2.09 11.71
CA GLN A 106 -26.41 -2.06 11.40
C GLN A 106 -26.93 -0.65 11.12
N GLY A 107 -27.45 -0.43 9.91
CA GLY A 107 -28.02 0.84 9.49
C GLY A 107 -27.01 1.96 9.21
N PHE A 108 -25.70 1.70 9.32
CA PHE A 108 -24.68 2.64 8.86
C PHE A 108 -24.47 2.53 7.36
N SER A 109 -24.19 3.67 6.72
CA SER A 109 -23.87 3.72 5.30
C SER A 109 -22.74 4.71 5.08
N VAL A 110 -21.81 4.34 4.21
CA VAL A 110 -20.74 5.24 3.79
C VAL A 110 -21.35 6.36 2.95
N ASP A 111 -20.98 7.59 3.27
CA ASP A 111 -21.27 8.76 2.44
C ASP A 111 -20.27 8.78 1.28
N TRP A 112 -20.65 8.07 0.22
CA TRP A 112 -19.83 7.98 -1.00
C TRP A 112 -19.59 9.33 -1.67
N GLY A 113 -20.43 10.34 -1.42
CA GLY A 113 -20.22 11.71 -1.90
C GLY A 113 -19.02 12.36 -1.22
N GLU A 114 -18.93 12.24 0.10
CA GLU A 114 -17.80 12.76 0.88
C GLU A 114 -16.50 12.01 0.55
N VAL A 115 -16.56 10.68 0.45
CA VAL A 115 -15.41 9.85 0.03
C VAL A 115 -14.92 10.26 -1.35
N ASN A 116 -15.82 10.49 -2.31
CA ASN A 116 -15.47 10.95 -3.64
C ASN A 116 -14.78 12.33 -3.62
N ASN A 117 -15.24 13.26 -2.76
CA ASN A 117 -14.64 14.59 -2.63
C ASN A 117 -13.20 14.50 -2.06
N LEU A 118 -12.99 13.70 -1.01
CA LEU A 118 -11.68 13.46 -0.39
C LEU A 118 -10.69 12.84 -1.38
N ILE A 119 -11.07 11.76 -2.04
CA ILE A 119 -10.24 11.11 -3.07
C ILE A 119 -9.98 12.07 -4.23
N GLY A 120 -11.00 12.83 -4.65
CA GLY A 120 -10.88 13.81 -5.72
C GLY A 120 -9.84 14.89 -5.44
N ALA A 121 -9.74 15.33 -4.19
CA ALA A 121 -8.79 16.33 -3.74
C ALA A 121 -7.35 15.82 -3.56
N ALA A 122 -7.13 14.49 -3.58
CA ALA A 122 -5.82 13.87 -3.43
C ALA A 122 -5.07 13.77 -4.75
N ASP A 123 -3.74 13.90 -4.71
CA ASP A 123 -2.87 13.63 -5.86
C ASP A 123 -2.65 12.12 -6.03
N ILE A 124 -2.52 11.40 -4.91
CA ILE A 124 -2.38 9.94 -4.85
C ILE A 124 -3.21 9.33 -3.72
N ILE A 125 -3.59 8.07 -3.88
CA ILE A 125 -4.17 7.24 -2.82
C ILE A 125 -3.09 6.28 -2.31
N LEU A 126 -3.02 6.07 -1.01
CA LEU A 126 -2.05 5.22 -0.35
C LEU A 126 -2.74 4.25 0.61
N ALA A 127 -2.43 2.96 0.49
CA ALA A 127 -2.88 1.93 1.42
C ALA A 127 -1.78 0.90 1.71
N HIS A 128 -1.91 0.20 2.85
CA HIS A 128 -1.01 -0.87 3.23
C HIS A 128 -1.48 -2.20 2.63
N ASN A 129 -1.00 -2.52 1.42
CA ASN A 129 -1.53 -3.57 0.52
C ASN A 129 -2.58 -3.06 -0.48
N ALA A 130 -2.29 -1.96 -1.17
CA ALA A 130 -3.21 -1.25 -2.07
C ALA A 130 -4.03 -2.11 -3.05
N THR A 131 -3.51 -3.22 -3.57
CA THR A 131 -4.28 -4.11 -4.46
C THR A 131 -5.48 -4.77 -3.77
N PHE A 132 -5.50 -4.82 -2.45
CA PHE A 132 -6.66 -5.24 -1.69
C PHE A 132 -7.70 -4.12 -1.68
N ASP A 133 -7.38 -2.99 -1.04
CA ASP A 133 -8.31 -1.88 -0.84
C ASP A 133 -8.87 -1.33 -2.16
N ARG A 134 -7.99 -1.16 -3.14
CA ARG A 134 -8.36 -0.68 -4.45
C ARG A 134 -9.42 -1.54 -5.12
N ALA A 135 -9.35 -2.87 -4.98
CA ALA A 135 -10.31 -3.74 -5.64
C ALA A 135 -11.75 -3.48 -5.14
N PHE A 136 -11.91 -3.18 -3.85
CA PHE A 136 -13.20 -2.78 -3.28
C PHE A 136 -13.59 -1.35 -3.66
N MET A 137 -12.63 -0.42 -3.68
CA MET A 137 -12.88 0.97 -4.05
C MET A 137 -13.24 1.13 -5.53
N ASP A 138 -12.62 0.40 -6.44
CA ASP A 138 -12.93 0.41 -7.88
C ASP A 138 -14.35 -0.14 -8.16
N ARG A 139 -14.88 -1.01 -7.30
CA ARG A 139 -16.28 -1.46 -7.35
C ARG A 139 -17.25 -0.38 -6.89
N SER A 140 -16.83 0.47 -5.95
CA SER A 140 -17.69 1.42 -5.24
C SER A 140 -17.69 2.83 -5.85
N LEU A 141 -16.55 3.27 -6.40
CA LEU A 141 -16.35 4.63 -6.89
C LEU A 141 -15.51 4.66 -8.18
N ASN A 142 -16.03 5.32 -9.23
CA ASN A 142 -15.30 5.43 -10.51
C ASN A 142 -14.01 6.25 -10.38
N ILE A 143 -14.01 7.31 -9.54
CA ILE A 143 -12.85 8.17 -9.33
C ILE A 143 -11.63 7.39 -8.82
N SER A 144 -11.84 6.25 -8.14
CA SER A 144 -10.75 5.39 -7.67
C SER A 144 -9.89 4.84 -8.82
N LYS A 145 -10.53 4.51 -9.95
CA LYS A 145 -9.87 4.01 -11.17
C LYS A 145 -9.06 5.08 -11.89
N GLU A 146 -9.41 6.34 -11.66
CA GLU A 146 -8.80 7.52 -12.27
C GLU A 146 -7.65 8.09 -11.43
N LYS A 147 -7.35 7.49 -10.28
CA LYS A 147 -6.32 7.97 -9.35
C LYS A 147 -5.11 7.04 -9.31
N VAL A 148 -3.95 7.63 -9.08
CA VAL A 148 -2.73 6.87 -8.86
C VAL A 148 -2.80 6.28 -7.48
N TRP A 149 -2.71 4.95 -7.42
CA TRP A 149 -2.58 4.22 -6.17
C TRP A 149 -1.10 3.96 -5.87
N SER A 150 -0.78 3.98 -4.59
CA SER A 150 0.53 3.67 -4.04
C SER A 150 0.37 2.67 -2.90
N CYS A 151 1.38 1.82 -2.71
CA CYS A 151 1.33 0.71 -1.78
C CYS A 151 2.57 0.74 -0.89
N SER A 152 2.39 0.92 0.43
CA SER A 152 3.53 0.92 1.33
C SER A 152 4.29 -0.41 1.36
N ILE A 153 3.68 -1.52 0.93
CA ILE A 153 4.36 -2.82 0.83
C ILE A 153 5.25 -2.91 -0.42
N SER A 154 4.79 -2.38 -1.55
CA SER A 154 5.44 -2.59 -2.87
C SER A 154 6.28 -1.39 -3.34
N ASP A 155 5.91 -0.18 -2.91
CA ASP A 155 6.62 1.06 -3.26
C ASP A 155 7.71 1.42 -2.25
N ILE A 156 7.98 0.58 -1.23
CA ILE A 156 9.06 0.80 -0.25
C ILE A 156 9.87 -0.49 -0.09
N ASP A 157 11.19 -0.42 -0.27
CA ASP A 157 12.12 -1.51 -0.03
C ASP A 157 12.46 -1.62 1.46
N TRP A 158 11.53 -2.20 2.23
CA TRP A 158 11.69 -2.41 3.68
C TRP A 158 12.94 -3.21 4.03
N LEU A 159 13.36 -4.15 3.17
CA LEU A 159 14.55 -4.96 3.39
C LEU A 159 15.83 -4.12 3.30
N LYS A 160 15.96 -3.26 2.28
CA LYS A 160 17.07 -2.29 2.20
C LYS A 160 17.04 -1.28 3.35
N ARG A 161 15.86 -0.97 3.89
CA ARG A 161 15.69 -0.18 5.12
C ARG A 161 16.01 -0.96 6.40
N GLY A 162 16.28 -2.26 6.30
CA GLY A 162 16.74 -3.11 7.40
C GLY A 162 15.62 -3.84 8.15
N PHE A 163 14.42 -3.93 7.59
CA PHE A 163 13.26 -4.62 8.15
C PHE A 163 12.96 -5.88 7.34
N THR A 164 12.90 -7.02 8.02
CA THR A 164 12.72 -8.34 7.37
C THR A 164 11.27 -8.71 7.10
N SER A 165 10.34 -7.85 7.49
CA SER A 165 8.90 -8.00 7.28
C SER A 165 8.32 -6.66 6.88
N ASN A 166 7.24 -6.71 6.11
CA ASN A 166 6.47 -5.57 5.68
C ASN A 166 5.11 -5.47 6.39
N LYS A 167 4.82 -6.31 7.39
CA LYS A 167 3.58 -6.22 8.18
C LYS A 167 3.55 -4.90 8.95
N GLN A 168 2.48 -4.12 8.78
CA GLN A 168 2.36 -2.79 9.39
C GLN A 168 2.61 -2.78 10.90
N GLU A 169 1.95 -3.66 11.66
CA GLU A 169 2.14 -3.74 13.12
C GLU A 169 3.61 -3.93 13.50
N LEU A 170 4.30 -4.85 12.83
CA LEU A 170 5.69 -5.18 13.14
C LEU A 170 6.62 -4.04 12.73
N LEU A 171 6.34 -3.36 11.62
CA LEU A 171 7.02 -2.13 11.26
C LEU A 171 6.83 -1.07 12.34
N CYS A 172 5.62 -0.83 12.81
CA CYS A 172 5.32 0.12 13.89
C CYS A 172 6.07 -0.24 15.18
N PHE A 173 6.06 -1.53 15.57
CA PHE A 173 6.81 -2.00 16.74
C PHE A 173 8.29 -1.69 16.56
N TRP A 174 8.89 -2.02 15.42
CA TRP A 174 10.28 -1.68 15.14
C TRP A 174 10.59 -0.19 15.12
N HIS A 175 9.58 0.67 14.96
CA HIS A 175 9.63 2.12 15.09
C HIS A 175 9.28 2.63 16.50
N GLY A 176 9.09 1.72 17.48
CA GLY A 176 8.93 2.09 18.89
C GLY A 176 7.51 2.43 19.31
N PHE A 177 6.50 2.09 18.51
CA PHE A 177 5.10 2.33 18.85
C PHE A 177 4.19 1.17 18.49
N TYR A 178 3.05 1.08 19.15
CA TYR A 178 1.97 0.13 18.85
C TYR A 178 0.64 0.88 18.76
N TYR A 179 -0.37 0.24 18.18
CA TYR A 179 -1.71 0.80 18.02
C TYR A 179 -2.74 -0.33 18.12
N GLU A 180 -4.02 0.02 18.12
CA GLU A 180 -5.11 -0.95 18.02
C GLU A 180 -5.33 -1.28 16.55
N SER A 181 -4.77 -2.41 16.09
CA SER A 181 -4.86 -2.85 14.71
C SER A 181 -6.24 -3.41 14.35
N HIS A 182 -6.49 -3.49 13.04
CA HIS A 182 -7.73 -3.99 12.46
C HIS A 182 -8.92 -3.09 12.75
N ARG A 183 -8.66 -1.78 12.72
CA ARG A 183 -9.66 -0.70 12.80
C ARG A 183 -9.19 0.37 11.83
N ALA A 184 -10.00 0.63 10.81
CA ALA A 184 -9.50 1.26 9.59
C ALA A 184 -8.80 2.61 9.85
N MET A 185 -9.35 3.46 10.73
CA MET A 185 -8.72 4.76 11.03
C MET A 185 -7.43 4.63 11.84
N PHE A 186 -7.33 3.64 12.73
CA PHE A 186 -6.11 3.40 13.50
C PHE A 186 -4.99 2.85 12.61
N ASP A 187 -5.33 1.99 11.64
CA ASP A 187 -4.40 1.54 10.61
C ASP A 187 -3.95 2.69 9.70
N VAL A 188 -4.85 3.58 9.28
CA VAL A 188 -4.51 4.80 8.54
C VAL A 188 -3.55 5.69 9.35
N ASP A 189 -3.87 5.96 10.62
CA ASP A 189 -3.06 6.81 11.48
C ASP A 189 -1.67 6.21 11.73
N ALA A 190 -1.60 4.91 12.05
CA ALA A 190 -0.34 4.21 12.24
C ALA A 190 0.52 4.23 10.97
N LEU A 191 -0.08 4.09 9.79
CA LEU A 191 0.64 4.15 8.52
C LEU A 191 1.22 5.55 8.27
N ILE A 192 0.47 6.62 8.54
CA ILE A 192 1.00 8.00 8.46
C ILE A 192 2.19 8.15 9.41
N GLY A 193 2.01 7.79 10.69
CA GLY A 193 3.05 7.91 11.71
C GLY A 193 4.31 7.10 11.39
N LEU A 194 4.15 5.92 10.78
CA LEU A 194 5.24 5.08 10.32
C LEU A 194 6.02 5.72 9.17
N LEU A 195 5.32 6.20 8.13
CA LEU A 195 5.97 6.70 6.92
C LEU A 195 6.61 8.08 7.11
N THR A 196 6.13 8.85 8.09
CA THR A 196 6.65 10.18 8.42
C THR A 196 7.47 10.22 9.71
N HIS A 197 7.81 9.05 10.26
CA HIS A 197 8.44 8.93 11.59
C HIS A 197 9.72 9.78 11.75
N GLU A 198 9.90 10.38 12.92
CA GLU A 198 11.03 11.28 13.23
C GLU A 198 12.40 10.59 13.27
N TYR A 199 12.42 9.26 13.39
CA TYR A 199 13.67 8.47 13.30
C TYR A 199 14.47 8.76 12.02
N TYR A 200 13.78 9.13 10.94
CA TYR A 200 14.40 9.49 9.68
C TYR A 200 14.54 11.01 9.61
N ASP A 201 15.75 11.52 9.88
CA ASP A 201 16.08 12.95 9.69
C ASP A 201 16.00 13.35 8.21
N ASP A 202 16.49 12.47 7.34
CA ASP A 202 16.42 12.55 5.87
C ASP A 202 15.99 11.19 5.31
N ASN A 203 15.53 11.14 4.05
CA ASN A 203 15.17 9.89 3.36
C ASN A 203 14.05 9.08 4.07
N LYS A 204 12.99 9.77 4.50
CA LYS A 204 11.78 9.13 5.03
C LYS A 204 11.23 8.10 4.03
N PRO A 205 10.63 6.98 4.49
CA PRO A 205 9.96 6.00 3.62
C PRO A 205 8.95 6.64 2.65
N MET A 206 8.33 7.74 3.07
CA MET A 206 7.43 8.53 2.25
C MET A 206 8.07 9.04 0.95
N ILE A 207 9.35 9.45 0.94
CA ILE A 207 10.02 9.97 -0.26
C ILE A 207 10.15 8.87 -1.32
N GLU A 208 10.63 7.70 -0.91
CA GLU A 208 10.77 6.54 -1.79
C GLU A 208 9.42 6.11 -2.35
N LEU A 209 8.38 6.15 -1.51
CA LEU A 209 7.01 5.86 -1.93
C LEU A 209 6.51 6.84 -2.99
N LEU A 210 6.69 8.15 -2.78
CA LEU A 210 6.27 9.19 -3.75
C LEU A 210 7.01 9.05 -5.08
N ASP A 211 8.31 8.77 -5.03
CA ASP A 211 9.13 8.54 -6.23
C ASP A 211 8.63 7.31 -6.99
N ASN A 212 8.43 6.18 -6.30
CA ASN A 212 7.93 4.95 -6.92
C ASN A 212 6.48 5.07 -7.40
N ALA A 213 5.62 5.84 -6.73
CA ALA A 213 4.24 6.12 -7.15
C ALA A 213 4.19 6.84 -8.52
N SER A 214 5.22 7.62 -8.84
CA SER A 214 5.34 8.34 -10.13
C SER A 214 5.94 7.51 -11.27
N LYS A 215 6.35 6.26 -11.00
CA LYS A 215 7.02 5.37 -11.96
C LYS A 215 6.12 4.19 -12.34
N PRO A 216 5.97 3.87 -13.64
CA PRO A 216 5.21 2.70 -14.08
C PRO A 216 5.92 1.40 -13.70
N TYR A 217 5.16 0.31 -13.74
CA TYR A 217 5.72 -1.03 -13.77
C TYR A 217 5.69 -1.58 -15.19
N TYR A 218 6.42 -2.67 -15.42
CA TYR A 218 6.45 -3.37 -16.69
C TYR A 218 6.12 -4.84 -16.47
N LYS A 219 5.29 -5.41 -17.35
CA LYS A 219 5.02 -6.84 -17.42
C LYS A 219 5.90 -7.44 -18.51
N LEU A 220 6.89 -8.22 -18.10
CA LEU A 220 7.72 -9.00 -19.01
C LEU A 220 7.11 -10.39 -19.18
N LEU A 221 6.72 -10.72 -20.41
CA LEU A 221 6.10 -11.99 -20.80
C LEU A 221 7.14 -12.87 -21.47
N ALA A 222 7.30 -14.09 -20.96
CA ALA A 222 8.10 -15.13 -21.60
C ALA A 222 7.23 -15.94 -22.59
N ILE A 223 6.83 -15.30 -23.69
CA ILE A 223 6.00 -15.89 -24.75
C ILE A 223 6.74 -17.04 -25.43
N ASP A 224 6.02 -18.12 -25.74
CA ASP A 224 6.56 -19.32 -26.41
C ASP A 224 7.78 -19.94 -25.70
N SER A 225 7.93 -19.69 -24.39
CA SER A 225 8.97 -20.31 -23.58
C SER A 225 8.86 -21.85 -23.64
N PRO A 226 9.96 -22.59 -23.91
CA PRO A 226 9.94 -24.05 -23.92
C PRO A 226 9.44 -24.64 -22.60
N TYR A 227 8.64 -25.72 -22.66
CA TYR A 227 7.97 -26.29 -21.47
C TYR A 227 8.96 -26.71 -20.36
N ASP A 228 10.14 -27.18 -20.74
CA ASP A 228 11.22 -27.59 -19.83
C ASP A 228 11.88 -26.42 -19.08
N THR A 229 11.62 -25.18 -19.48
CA THR A 229 12.12 -23.97 -18.80
C THR A 229 11.24 -23.52 -17.63
N LYS A 230 10.07 -24.13 -17.43
CA LYS A 230 9.08 -23.75 -16.40
C LYS A 230 9.67 -23.64 -14.98
N ASP A 231 10.56 -24.56 -14.61
CA ASP A 231 11.10 -24.61 -13.26
C ASP A 231 12.15 -23.51 -13.05
N LYS A 232 12.88 -23.13 -14.12
CA LYS A 232 13.79 -21.97 -14.10
C LYS A 232 13.00 -20.67 -13.97
N LEU A 233 11.94 -20.52 -14.76
CA LEU A 233 11.06 -19.35 -14.73
C LEU A 233 10.44 -19.18 -13.33
N LYS A 234 9.87 -20.25 -12.77
CA LYS A 234 9.30 -20.24 -11.42
C LYS A 234 10.34 -19.92 -10.34
N ALA A 235 11.56 -20.45 -10.46
CA ALA A 235 12.64 -20.15 -9.52
C ALA A 235 13.16 -18.70 -9.62
N ASN A 236 12.88 -18.01 -10.73
CA ASN A 236 13.21 -16.60 -10.95
C ASN A 236 11.98 -15.68 -10.83
N ASP A 237 11.00 -16.09 -10.02
CA ASP A 237 9.79 -15.32 -9.65
C ASP A 237 8.81 -15.00 -10.79
N TYR A 238 8.85 -15.77 -11.89
CA TYR A 238 7.79 -15.68 -12.89
C TYR A 238 6.52 -16.38 -12.38
N ASN A 239 5.38 -15.79 -12.76
CA ASN A 239 4.05 -16.31 -12.50
C ASN A 239 3.43 -16.82 -13.80
N TRP A 240 2.59 -17.85 -13.71
CA TRP A 240 1.86 -18.36 -14.88
C TRP A 240 0.59 -17.53 -15.12
N ASP A 241 0.44 -17.01 -16.34
CA ASP A 241 -0.78 -16.37 -16.83
C ASP A 241 -1.58 -17.41 -17.64
N PRO A 242 -2.69 -17.97 -17.10
CA PRO A 242 -3.46 -19.00 -17.78
C PRO A 242 -4.24 -18.48 -18.99
N GLU A 243 -4.58 -17.19 -19.01
CA GLU A 243 -5.32 -16.56 -20.11
C GLU A 243 -4.42 -16.41 -21.32
N ARG A 244 -3.21 -15.89 -21.11
CA ARG A 244 -2.21 -15.73 -22.18
C ARG A 244 -1.37 -16.98 -22.42
N ARG A 245 -1.49 -17.99 -21.56
CA ARG A 245 -0.68 -19.21 -21.56
C ARG A 245 0.83 -18.92 -21.59
N SER A 246 1.27 -17.95 -20.79
CA SER A 246 2.65 -17.48 -20.76
C SER A 246 3.11 -17.26 -19.32
N TRP A 247 4.41 -17.41 -19.09
CA TRP A 247 5.02 -16.93 -17.85
C TRP A 247 5.20 -15.41 -17.90
N TRP A 248 5.12 -14.75 -16.75
CA TRP A 248 5.30 -13.31 -16.65
C TRP A 248 5.95 -12.86 -15.35
N LYS A 249 6.67 -11.73 -15.39
CA LYS A 249 7.27 -11.08 -14.22
C LYS A 249 6.99 -9.58 -14.25
N ARG A 250 6.74 -9.00 -13.07
CA ARG A 250 6.60 -7.54 -12.90
C ARG A 250 7.98 -6.94 -12.63
N LEU A 251 8.32 -5.87 -13.33
CA LEU A 251 9.63 -5.22 -13.27
C LEU A 251 9.51 -3.70 -13.16
N ARG A 252 10.54 -3.07 -12.62
CA ARG A 252 10.84 -1.65 -12.80
C ARG A 252 11.62 -1.43 -14.10
N LEU A 253 11.67 -0.19 -14.58
CA LEU A 253 12.34 0.14 -15.85
C LEU A 253 13.81 -0.31 -15.86
N GLU A 254 14.51 -0.07 -14.76
CA GLU A 254 15.92 -0.40 -14.56
C GLU A 254 16.21 -1.91 -14.50
N GLU A 255 15.18 -2.75 -14.32
CA GLU A 255 15.32 -4.22 -14.22
C GLU A 255 15.11 -4.92 -15.57
N ILE A 256 14.54 -4.23 -16.57
CA ILE A 256 14.12 -4.84 -17.84
C ILE A 256 15.30 -5.44 -18.59
N GLU A 257 16.36 -4.68 -18.82
CA GLU A 257 17.51 -5.13 -19.61
C GLU A 257 18.17 -6.38 -19.00
N THR A 258 18.43 -6.35 -17.68
CA THR A 258 19.01 -7.49 -16.95
C THR A 258 18.14 -8.74 -17.05
N GLU A 259 16.82 -8.58 -16.96
CA GLU A 259 15.89 -9.70 -17.02
C GLU A 259 15.70 -10.24 -18.46
N GLN A 260 15.78 -9.37 -19.48
CA GLN A 260 15.80 -9.78 -20.89
C GLN A 260 17.05 -10.61 -21.22
N ASP A 261 18.22 -10.20 -20.74
CA ASP A 261 19.46 -10.97 -20.89
C ASP A 261 19.34 -12.34 -20.24
N TRP A 262 18.78 -12.40 -19.02
CA TRP A 262 18.57 -13.66 -18.32
C TRP A 262 17.65 -14.62 -19.11
N LEU A 263 16.52 -14.13 -19.64
CA LEU A 263 15.63 -14.94 -20.48
C LEU A 263 16.32 -15.41 -21.77
N THR A 264 17.12 -14.54 -22.39
CA THR A 264 17.87 -14.86 -23.61
C THR A 264 18.79 -16.06 -23.39
N GLU A 265 19.54 -16.06 -22.29
CA GLU A 265 20.50 -17.12 -21.97
C GLU A 265 19.83 -18.40 -21.46
N ASN A 266 18.81 -18.27 -20.61
CA ASN A 266 18.30 -19.39 -19.82
C ASN A 266 17.05 -20.05 -20.41
N VAL A 267 16.32 -19.33 -21.27
CA VAL A 267 15.02 -19.75 -21.82
C VAL A 267 15.05 -19.82 -23.34
N TYR A 268 15.62 -18.82 -24.04
CA TYR A 268 15.49 -18.71 -25.50
C TYR A 268 16.75 -19.05 -26.32
N SER A 269 17.72 -19.75 -25.73
CA SER A 269 18.91 -20.24 -26.45
C SER A 269 19.65 -19.15 -27.25
N GLY A 270 19.70 -17.93 -26.73
CA GLY A 270 20.47 -16.82 -27.29
C GLY A 270 19.68 -15.79 -28.11
N HIS A 271 18.35 -15.91 -28.23
CA HIS A 271 17.53 -14.91 -28.93
C HIS A 271 16.25 -14.57 -28.16
N PHE A 272 16.19 -13.38 -27.56
CA PHE A 272 15.00 -12.92 -26.83
C PHE A 272 13.75 -12.85 -27.73
N THR A 273 12.68 -13.55 -27.35
CA THR A 273 11.37 -13.49 -28.02
C THR A 273 10.24 -13.03 -27.09
N GLY A 274 10.57 -12.56 -25.89
CA GLY A 274 9.58 -12.08 -24.93
C GLY A 274 8.94 -10.74 -25.33
N ILE A 275 7.90 -10.36 -24.60
CA ILE A 275 7.20 -9.08 -24.79
C ILE A 275 7.29 -8.28 -23.49
N VAL A 276 7.60 -6.99 -23.60
CA VAL A 276 7.55 -6.04 -22.48
C VAL A 276 6.35 -5.14 -22.68
N GLU A 277 5.45 -5.12 -21.71
CA GLU A 277 4.27 -4.25 -21.69
C GLU A 277 4.40 -3.27 -20.52
N GLU A 278 4.26 -1.96 -20.79
CA GLU A 278 4.16 -0.97 -19.71
C GLU A 278 2.80 -1.09 -19.03
N ILE A 279 2.81 -1.10 -17.69
CA ILE A 279 1.63 -0.97 -16.83
C ILE A 279 1.56 0.51 -16.40
N PRO A 280 0.58 1.28 -16.90
CA PRO A 280 0.44 2.69 -16.54
C PRO A 280 0.29 2.89 -15.03
N LEU A 281 0.62 4.10 -14.54
CA LEU A 281 0.53 4.46 -13.11
C LEU A 281 -0.85 4.13 -12.50
N MET A 282 -1.91 4.45 -13.24
CA MET A 282 -3.28 4.19 -12.83
C MET A 282 -3.62 2.71 -12.76
N GLU A 283 -2.81 1.79 -13.28
CA GLU A 283 -3.09 0.35 -13.33
C GLU A 283 -2.14 -0.48 -12.45
N LYS A 284 -1.11 0.14 -11.82
CA LYS A 284 -0.06 -0.55 -11.04
C LYS A 284 -0.57 -1.52 -9.97
N TYR A 285 -1.70 -1.18 -9.34
CA TYR A 285 -2.25 -1.91 -8.20
C TYR A 285 -3.67 -2.43 -8.44
N LYS A 286 -4.08 -2.53 -9.71
CA LYS A 286 -5.35 -3.15 -10.07
C LYS A 286 -5.32 -4.67 -9.89
#